data_AF-A0A2X1PJQ7-F1
#
_entry.id   AF-A0A2X1PJQ7-F1
#
_cell.length_a   1.000
_cell.length_b   1.000
_cell.length_c   1.000
_cell.angle_alpha   90.00
_cell.angle_beta   90.00
_cell.angle_gamma   90.00
#
_symmetry.space_group_name_H-M   'P 1'
#
loop_
_entity.id
_entity.type
_entity.pdbx_description
1 polymer ?
#
loop_
_entity_poly.entity_id
_entity_poly.type
_entity_poly.pdbx_seq_one_letter_code
_entity_poly.pdbx_strand_id
1 'polypeptide(L)'
;MGSKLLSSGIRRCVISSLAVKLRNGESAVKNDRTFWRITDAGKNALEQGELKRSKKQAEALQCLSETDLEKGNNNFSSAIWSALKAKGFIEEITIQTNPLSWQQRLGNNPIVNAENRLTLNKQQALAFSQLLFHSGFNVWLLDGVTGSGKTEIYLQYIEEILKSGKQVLVLVPEIG
;
A
#
# COMPACT_ATOMS: atom_id res chain seq x y z
N MET A 1 -33.43 1.94 18.17
CA MET A 1 -34.06 3.21 18.56
C MET A 1 -32.94 4.21 18.80
N GLY A 2 -32.86 5.29 18.00
CA GLY A 2 -31.82 6.33 18.17
C GLY A 2 -30.84 6.50 17.01
N SER A 3 -31.29 6.57 15.74
CA SER A 3 -30.45 7.00 14.61
C SER A 3 -31.20 7.94 13.67
N LYS A 4 -31.88 8.94 14.24
CA LYS A 4 -32.33 10.13 13.51
C LYS A 4 -31.57 11.30 14.08
N LEU A 5 -30.99 12.11 13.19
CA LEU A 5 -30.37 13.43 13.43
C LEU A 5 -28.84 13.45 13.62
N LEU A 6 -28.11 12.95 12.62
CA LEU A 6 -26.98 13.75 12.13
C LEU A 6 -27.51 14.55 10.94
N SER A 7 -27.37 15.87 10.97
CA SER A 7 -27.83 16.76 9.90
C SER A 7 -27.31 16.26 8.54
N SER A 8 -28.10 16.42 7.48
CA SER A 8 -27.75 15.93 6.13
C SER A 8 -26.39 16.43 5.63
N GLY A 9 -25.87 17.53 6.19
CA GLY A 9 -24.51 18.03 5.98
C GLY A 9 -23.42 17.19 6.66
N ILE A 10 -23.56 16.89 7.96
CA ILE A 10 -22.57 16.10 8.72
C ILE A 10 -22.44 14.69 8.12
N ARG A 11 -23.56 14.05 7.78
CA ARG A 11 -23.54 12.72 7.16
C ARG A 11 -22.76 12.72 5.83
N ARG A 12 -22.95 13.73 4.99
CA ARG A 12 -22.23 13.84 3.70
C ARG A 12 -20.74 14.08 3.90
N CYS A 13 -20.37 14.94 4.84
CA CYS A 13 -18.97 15.19 5.18
C CYS A 13 -18.25 13.91 5.61
N VAL A 14 -18.81 13.19 6.59
CA VAL A 14 -18.23 11.93 7.10
C VAL A 14 -18.12 10.86 6.01
N ILE A 15 -19.18 10.69 5.19
CA ILE A 15 -19.14 9.71 4.09
C ILE A 15 -18.06 10.10 3.07
N SER A 16 -17.94 11.37 2.69
CA SER A 16 -16.97 11.81 1.69
C SER A 16 -15.51 11.59 2.08
N SER A 17 -15.20 11.60 3.39
CA SER A 17 -13.85 11.31 3.92
C SER A 17 -13.45 9.83 3.88
N LEU A 18 -14.37 8.91 3.61
CA LEU A 18 -14.10 7.49 3.55
C LEU A 18 -13.71 7.04 2.13
N ALA A 19 -12.88 6.00 2.02
CA ALA A 19 -12.62 5.31 0.76
C ALA A 19 -13.92 4.78 0.12
N VAL A 20 -14.00 4.79 -1.22
CA VAL A 20 -15.22 4.42 -1.99
C VAL A 20 -15.87 3.12 -1.49
N LYS A 21 -15.06 2.08 -1.27
CA LYS A 21 -15.53 0.76 -0.81
C LYS A 21 -16.24 0.82 0.55
N LEU A 22 -15.66 1.56 1.50
CA LEU A 22 -16.26 1.79 2.82
C LEU A 22 -17.54 2.62 2.72
N ARG A 23 -17.61 3.59 1.80
CA ARG A 23 -18.84 4.34 1.52
C ARG A 23 -19.97 3.44 1.02
N ASN A 24 -19.64 2.41 0.27
CA ASN A 24 -20.58 1.43 -0.28
C ASN A 24 -20.95 0.32 0.72
N GLY A 25 -20.45 0.38 1.96
CA GLY A 25 -20.76 -0.60 3.01
C GLY A 25 -19.92 -1.88 2.95
N GLU A 26 -18.85 -1.90 2.16
CA GLU A 26 -17.89 -3.01 2.21
C GLU A 26 -17.15 -3.03 3.56
N SER A 27 -16.76 -4.23 4.01
CA SER A 27 -16.07 -4.43 5.27
C SER A 27 -14.73 -3.69 5.31
N ALA A 28 -14.43 -3.05 6.45
CA ALA A 28 -13.12 -2.45 6.73
C ALA A 28 -12.08 -3.48 7.20
N VAL A 29 -12.51 -4.71 7.49
CA VAL A 29 -11.61 -5.79 7.86
C VAL A 29 -10.93 -6.30 6.60
N LYS A 30 -9.59 -6.43 6.64
CA LYS A 30 -8.81 -6.97 5.51
C LYS A 30 -9.35 -8.35 5.16
N ASN A 31 -9.99 -8.43 4.00
CA ASN A 31 -10.42 -9.68 3.43
C ASN A 31 -9.17 -10.49 3.08
N ASP A 32 -9.17 -11.76 3.45
CA ASP A 32 -8.19 -12.70 2.94
C ASP A 32 -8.14 -12.60 1.41
N ARG A 33 -6.93 -12.59 0.87
CA ARG A 33 -6.75 -12.46 -0.57
C ARG A 33 -6.80 -13.83 -1.20
N THR A 34 -7.69 -14.00 -2.17
CA THR A 34 -7.79 -15.24 -2.94
C THR A 34 -6.84 -15.16 -4.14
N PHE A 35 -6.04 -16.20 -4.32
CA PHE A 35 -5.14 -16.35 -5.46
C PHE A 35 -5.50 -17.59 -6.26
N TRP A 36 -5.19 -17.55 -7.55
CA TRP A 36 -5.10 -18.72 -8.40
C TRP A 36 -3.72 -19.33 -8.25
N ARG A 37 -3.67 -20.65 -8.06
CA ARG A 37 -2.43 -21.44 -8.02
C ARG A 37 -2.50 -22.56 -9.04
N ILE A 38 -1.39 -22.83 -9.72
CA ILE A 38 -1.29 -23.98 -10.63
C ILE A 38 -1.22 -25.29 -9.85
N THR A 39 -1.98 -26.29 -10.30
CA THR A 39 -1.92 -27.66 -9.75
C THR A 39 -0.85 -28.48 -10.48
N ASP A 40 -0.50 -29.65 -9.96
CA ASP A 40 0.43 -30.55 -10.66
C ASP A 40 -0.12 -31.00 -12.03
N ALA A 41 -1.44 -31.19 -12.13
CA ALA A 41 -2.09 -31.46 -13.41
C ALA A 41 -1.93 -30.29 -14.41
N GLY A 42 -2.03 -29.05 -13.92
CA GLY A 42 -1.79 -27.86 -14.73
C GLY A 42 -0.35 -27.72 -15.20
N LYS A 43 0.63 -28.04 -14.34
CA LYS A 43 2.06 -28.07 -14.71
C LYS A 43 2.33 -29.09 -15.81
N ASN A 44 1.84 -30.33 -15.63
CA ASN A 44 1.98 -31.38 -16.64
C ASN A 44 1.34 -31.00 -17.97
N ALA A 45 0.15 -30.39 -17.95
CA ALA A 45 -0.55 -29.94 -19.16
C ALA A 45 0.21 -28.81 -19.91
N LEU A 46 0.92 -27.96 -19.16
CA LEU A 46 1.77 -26.91 -19.71
C LEU A 46 3.00 -27.50 -20.41
N GLU A 47 3.68 -28.46 -19.76
CA GLU A 47 4.86 -29.16 -20.31
C GLU A 47 4.52 -29.99 -21.55
N GLN A 48 3.37 -30.68 -21.54
CA GLN A 48 2.91 -31.49 -22.67
C GLN A 48 2.29 -30.65 -23.81
N GLY A 49 2.06 -29.35 -23.58
CA GLY A 49 1.50 -28.44 -24.57
C GLY A 49 0.04 -28.73 -24.93
N GLU A 50 -0.76 -29.23 -23.99
CA GLU A 50 -2.19 -29.57 -24.20
C GLU A 50 -3.05 -28.34 -24.60
N LEU A 51 -2.56 -27.13 -24.30
CA LEU A 51 -3.25 -25.86 -24.56
C LEU A 51 -2.76 -25.12 -25.79
N LYS A 52 -2.06 -25.79 -26.72
CA LYS A 52 -1.55 -25.18 -27.98
C LYS A 52 -2.61 -24.43 -28.80
N ARG A 53 -3.87 -24.86 -28.75
CA ARG A 53 -5.00 -24.20 -29.45
C ARG A 53 -5.62 -23.03 -28.68
N SER A 54 -5.29 -22.86 -27.40
CA SER A 54 -5.88 -21.87 -26.50
C SER A 54 -4.78 -20.97 -25.92
N LYS A 55 -4.16 -20.14 -26.78
CA LYS A 55 -2.98 -19.32 -26.46
C LYS A 55 -3.11 -18.52 -25.14
N LYS A 56 -4.26 -17.88 -24.91
CA LYS A 56 -4.51 -17.10 -23.69
C LYS A 56 -4.60 -17.94 -22.40
N GLN A 57 -5.06 -19.20 -22.50
CA GLN A 57 -5.08 -20.13 -21.37
C GLN A 57 -3.66 -20.64 -21.06
N ALA A 58 -2.88 -20.94 -22.11
CA ALA A 58 -1.48 -21.32 -21.96
C ALA A 58 -0.64 -20.19 -21.34
N GLU A 59 -0.84 -18.95 -21.79
CA GLU A 59 -0.19 -17.75 -21.23
C GLU A 59 -0.54 -17.57 -19.74
N ALA A 60 -1.81 -17.72 -19.35
CA ALA A 60 -2.23 -17.64 -17.96
C ALA A 60 -1.59 -18.72 -17.07
N LEU A 61 -1.52 -19.96 -17.56
CA LEU A 61 -0.85 -21.06 -16.85
C LEU A 61 0.65 -20.86 -16.75
N GLN A 62 1.28 -20.30 -17.79
CA GLN A 62 2.69 -19.95 -17.76
C GLN A 62 2.96 -18.93 -16.65
N CYS A 63 2.16 -17.86 -16.54
CA CYS A 63 2.30 -16.90 -15.44
C CYS A 63 2.13 -17.57 -14.06
N LEU A 64 1.18 -18.50 -13.93
CA LEU A 64 0.97 -19.25 -12.68
C LEU A 64 2.09 -20.23 -12.34
N SER A 65 2.92 -20.63 -13.32
CA SER A 65 4.09 -21.46 -13.06
C SER A 65 5.22 -20.70 -12.36
N GLU A 66 5.25 -19.37 -12.51
CA GLU A 66 6.25 -18.48 -11.91
C GLU A 66 5.76 -17.90 -10.57
N THR A 67 4.49 -17.47 -10.50
CA THR A 67 3.92 -16.86 -9.30
C THR A 67 2.41 -17.02 -9.24
N ASP A 68 1.85 -17.12 -8.03
CA ASP A 68 0.39 -17.13 -7.84
C ASP A 68 -0.21 -15.76 -8.25
N LEU A 69 -1.39 -15.78 -8.87
CA LEU A 69 -2.06 -14.56 -9.36
C LEU A 69 -3.31 -14.22 -8.55
N GLU A 70 -3.42 -12.97 -8.09
CA GLU A 70 -4.55 -12.51 -7.28
C GLU A 70 -5.86 -12.53 -8.08
N LYS A 71 -6.93 -13.10 -7.51
CA LYS A 71 -8.24 -13.20 -8.16
C LYS A 71 -8.88 -11.81 -8.25
N GLY A 72 -9.17 -11.38 -9.47
CA GLY A 72 -9.79 -10.07 -9.75
C GLY A 72 -8.81 -8.89 -9.84
N ASN A 73 -7.52 -9.14 -9.65
CA ASN A 73 -6.45 -8.14 -9.81
C ASN A 73 -5.34 -8.71 -10.70
N ASN A 74 -5.69 -9.06 -11.93
CA ASN A 74 -4.78 -9.61 -12.93
C ASN A 74 -5.25 -9.30 -14.37
N ASN A 75 -4.41 -9.59 -15.36
CA ASN A 75 -4.63 -9.22 -16.75
C ASN A 75 -5.49 -10.23 -17.56
N PHE A 76 -6.13 -11.19 -16.91
CA PHE A 76 -6.90 -12.25 -17.58
C PHE A 76 -8.38 -12.19 -17.21
N SER A 77 -9.23 -12.49 -18.18
CA SER A 77 -10.69 -12.50 -17.96
C SER A 77 -11.11 -13.64 -17.04
N SER A 78 -12.24 -13.46 -16.32
CA SER A 78 -12.83 -14.48 -15.45
C SER A 78 -13.16 -15.80 -16.17
N ALA A 79 -13.45 -15.73 -17.48
CA ALA A 79 -13.72 -16.90 -18.31
C ALA A 79 -12.49 -17.81 -18.46
N ILE A 80 -11.28 -17.24 -18.56
CA ILE A 80 -10.03 -18.02 -18.65
C ILE A 80 -9.83 -18.81 -17.36
N TRP A 81 -9.96 -18.15 -16.21
CA TRP A 81 -9.83 -18.78 -14.90
C TRP A 81 -10.87 -19.88 -14.68
N SER A 82 -12.11 -19.62 -15.07
CA SER A 82 -13.20 -20.61 -14.96
C SER A 82 -12.92 -21.85 -15.80
N ALA A 83 -12.41 -21.67 -17.03
CA ALA A 83 -12.07 -22.79 -17.92
C ALA A 83 -10.87 -23.60 -17.40
N LEU A 84 -9.83 -22.94 -16.90
CA LEU A 84 -8.65 -23.60 -16.33
C LEU A 84 -9.00 -24.37 -15.04
N LYS A 85 -9.86 -23.79 -14.19
CA LYS A 85 -10.35 -24.43 -12.97
C LYS A 85 -11.20 -25.67 -13.30
N ALA A 86 -12.08 -25.58 -14.30
CA ALA A 86 -12.92 -26.70 -14.74
C ALA A 86 -12.09 -27.88 -15.28
N LYS A 87 -10.91 -27.61 -15.85
CA LYS A 87 -9.94 -28.64 -16.27
C LYS A 87 -9.10 -29.21 -15.13
N GLY A 88 -9.23 -28.68 -13.91
CA GLY A 88 -8.42 -29.06 -12.75
C GLY A 88 -6.97 -28.55 -12.81
N PHE A 89 -6.64 -27.64 -13.74
CA PHE A 89 -5.28 -27.14 -13.92
C PHE A 89 -4.87 -26.07 -12.90
N ILE A 90 -5.86 -25.47 -12.24
CA ILE A 90 -5.63 -24.46 -11.21
C ILE A 90 -6.60 -24.66 -10.06
N GLU A 91 -6.22 -24.16 -8.89
CA GLU A 91 -7.03 -24.13 -7.67
C GLU A 91 -7.09 -22.72 -7.07
N GLU A 92 -8.09 -22.50 -6.20
CA GLU A 92 -8.19 -21.27 -5.42
C GLU A 92 -7.56 -21.49 -4.06
N ILE A 93 -6.60 -20.63 -3.72
CA ILE A 93 -6.01 -20.59 -2.39
C ILE A 93 -6.38 -19.27 -1.72
N THR A 94 -6.64 -19.32 -0.42
CA THR A 94 -6.91 -18.13 0.39
C THR A 94 -5.67 -17.85 1.22
N ILE A 95 -5.02 -16.72 0.97
CA ILE A 95 -3.84 -16.29 1.71
C ILE A 95 -4.29 -15.27 2.75
N GLN A 96 -4.13 -15.63 4.02
CA GLN A 96 -4.31 -14.70 5.12
C GLN A 96 -3.21 -13.66 5.08
N THR A 97 -3.58 -12.42 4.80
CA THR A 97 -2.61 -11.33 4.85
C THR A 97 -2.37 -10.95 6.31
N ASN A 98 -1.30 -11.44 6.92
CA ASN A 98 -0.90 -10.97 8.24
C ASN A 98 -0.36 -9.53 8.10
N PRO A 99 -1.04 -8.50 8.62
CA PRO A 99 -0.62 -7.13 8.42
C PRO A 99 0.62 -6.85 9.28
N LEU A 100 1.81 -6.95 8.67
CA LEU A 100 3.03 -6.43 9.29
C LEU A 100 2.99 -4.90 9.31
N SER A 101 3.26 -4.33 10.48
CA SER A 101 3.56 -2.91 10.65
C SER A 101 4.79 -2.51 9.82
N TRP A 102 4.94 -1.22 9.54
CA TRP A 102 6.11 -0.75 8.80
C TRP A 102 7.40 -1.01 9.58
N GLN A 103 7.36 -0.95 10.92
CA GLN A 103 8.50 -1.27 11.80
C GLN A 103 8.93 -2.73 11.64
N GLN A 104 7.96 -3.65 11.64
CA GLN A 104 8.25 -5.09 11.45
C GLN A 104 8.82 -5.38 10.05
N ARG A 105 8.33 -4.68 9.02
CA ARG A 105 8.86 -4.82 7.66
C ARG A 105 10.26 -4.25 7.52
N LEU A 106 10.54 -3.14 8.20
CA LEU A 106 11.86 -2.53 8.20
C LEU A 106 12.88 -3.45 8.91
N GLY A 107 12.46 -4.12 9.99
CA GLY A 107 13.32 -5.04 10.73
C GLY A 107 14.55 -4.30 11.29
N ASN A 108 15.74 -4.81 11.01
CA ASN A 108 17.01 -4.20 11.43
C ASN A 108 17.58 -3.20 10.41
N ASN A 109 16.85 -2.93 9.31
CA ASN A 109 17.31 -1.96 8.32
C ASN A 109 17.21 -0.53 8.89
N PRO A 110 18.15 0.36 8.54
CA PRO A 110 18.08 1.75 8.99
C PRO A 110 16.89 2.48 8.35
N ILE A 111 16.27 3.39 9.11
CA ILE A 111 15.15 4.22 8.62
C ILE A 111 15.61 5.15 7.49
N VAL A 112 16.87 5.60 7.55
CA VAL A 112 17.47 6.55 6.61
C VAL A 112 18.74 5.99 6.00
N ASN A 113 19.02 6.35 4.75
CA ASN A 113 20.33 6.14 4.17
C ASN A 113 21.28 7.20 4.74
N ALA A 114 22.21 6.78 5.61
CA ALA A 114 23.16 7.66 6.27
C ALA A 114 24.09 8.39 5.28
N GLU A 115 24.36 7.84 4.11
CA GLU A 115 25.25 8.43 3.09
C GLU A 115 24.66 9.71 2.47
N ASN A 116 23.33 9.78 2.39
CA ASN A 116 22.61 10.91 1.78
C ASN A 116 22.15 11.96 2.79
N ARG A 117 22.41 11.74 4.09
CA ARG A 117 21.96 12.64 5.16
C ARG A 117 22.83 13.88 5.21
N LEU A 118 22.25 15.05 4.99
CA LEU A 118 23.01 16.29 4.94
C LEU A 118 23.22 16.89 6.34
N THR A 119 24.35 17.56 6.53
CA THR A 119 24.60 18.31 7.77
C THR A 119 23.83 19.63 7.74
N LEU A 120 22.95 19.84 8.73
CA LEU A 120 22.24 21.10 8.88
C LEU A 120 23.22 22.24 9.18
N ASN A 121 23.04 23.38 8.52
CA ASN A 121 23.74 24.60 8.88
C ASN A 121 23.21 25.18 10.21
N LYS A 122 23.85 26.24 10.73
CA LYS A 122 23.49 26.85 12.02
C LYS A 122 22.02 27.27 12.11
N GLN A 123 21.49 27.91 11.07
CA GLN A 123 20.10 28.40 11.07
C GLN A 123 19.10 27.23 11.01
N GLN A 124 19.40 26.22 10.18
CA GLN A 124 18.58 25.03 10.06
C GLN A 124 18.58 24.20 11.34
N ALA A 125 19.74 24.04 11.99
CA ALA A 125 19.87 23.33 13.26
C ALA A 125 19.09 24.04 14.39
N LEU A 126 19.09 25.38 14.41
CA LEU A 126 18.31 26.15 15.36
C LEU A 126 16.80 25.95 15.14
N ALA A 127 16.32 26.07 13.90
CA ALA A 127 14.92 25.79 13.57
C ALA A 127 14.52 24.35 13.92
N PHE A 128 15.38 23.38 13.59
CA PHE A 128 15.17 21.97 13.91
C PHE A 128 15.08 21.71 15.41
N SER A 129 15.94 22.32 16.22
CA SER A 129 15.90 22.19 17.68
C SER A 129 14.57 22.68 18.28
N GLN A 130 14.02 23.78 17.75
CA GLN A 130 12.74 24.32 18.20
C GLN A 130 11.58 23.35 17.91
N LEU A 131 11.63 22.65 16.78
CA LEU A 131 10.66 21.60 16.43
C LEU A 131 10.77 20.40 17.39
N LEU A 132 11.99 19.94 17.71
CA LEU A 132 12.19 18.75 18.53
C LEU A 132 11.82 18.92 20.00
N PHE A 133 12.13 20.07 20.59
CA PHE A 133 11.92 20.29 22.03
C PHE A 133 10.54 20.84 22.38
N HIS A 134 9.68 21.06 21.38
CA HIS A 134 8.32 21.47 21.64
C HIS A 134 7.45 20.29 22.10
N SER A 135 6.57 20.54 23.07
CA SER A 135 5.60 19.56 23.55
C SER A 135 4.18 20.06 23.33
N GLY A 136 3.29 19.16 22.89
CA GLY A 136 1.92 19.50 22.53
C GLY A 136 1.75 19.90 21.07
N PHE A 137 0.56 20.39 20.76
CA PHE A 137 0.20 20.82 19.40
C PHE A 137 0.76 22.20 19.11
N ASN A 138 1.37 22.35 17.93
CA ASN A 138 1.85 23.64 17.45
C ASN A 138 1.85 23.70 15.92
N VAL A 139 1.80 24.92 15.39
CA VAL A 139 1.83 25.23 13.97
C VAL A 139 3.08 26.05 13.71
N TRP A 140 3.90 25.58 12.77
CA TRP A 140 5.15 26.22 12.40
C TRP A 140 5.13 26.62 10.93
N LEU A 141 5.63 27.81 10.64
CA LEU A 141 5.97 28.23 9.28
C LEU A 141 7.50 28.17 9.14
N LEU A 142 7.98 27.26 8.30
CA LEU A 142 9.39 27.24 7.92
C LEU A 142 9.58 28.11 6.67
N ASP A 143 9.87 29.39 6.89
CA ASP A 143 10.10 30.34 5.80
C ASP A 143 11.53 30.24 5.24
N GLY A 144 11.64 30.32 3.93
CA GLY A 144 12.92 30.26 3.23
C GLY A 144 12.74 30.11 1.72
N VAL A 145 13.67 30.67 0.96
CA VAL A 145 13.67 30.57 -0.51
C VAL A 145 13.92 29.14 -1.01
N THR A 146 13.66 28.85 -2.28
CA THR A 146 14.06 27.57 -2.90
C THR A 146 15.57 27.36 -2.78
N GLY A 147 16.01 26.13 -2.52
CA GLY A 147 17.44 25.81 -2.32
C GLY A 147 17.98 26.08 -0.91
N SER A 148 17.20 26.71 -0.02
CA SER A 148 17.60 26.94 1.40
C SER A 148 17.65 25.67 2.27
N GLY A 149 17.30 24.51 1.72
CA GLY A 149 17.36 23.22 2.43
C GLY A 149 16.18 22.93 3.37
N LYS A 150 15.01 23.56 3.19
CA LYS A 150 13.79 23.26 3.98
C LYS A 150 13.43 21.78 3.98
N THR A 151 13.58 21.12 2.83
CA THR A 151 13.33 19.68 2.67
C THR A 151 14.16 18.85 3.64
N GLU A 152 15.43 19.23 3.87
CA GLU A 152 16.30 18.50 4.79
C GLU A 152 15.81 18.59 6.24
N ILE A 153 15.33 19.78 6.67
CA ILE A 153 14.70 19.93 7.98
C ILE A 153 13.47 19.03 8.10
N TYR A 154 12.63 18.95 7.06
CA TYR A 154 11.47 18.06 7.06
C TYR A 154 11.87 16.60 7.18
N LEU A 155 12.85 16.14 6.40
CA LEU A 155 13.30 14.74 6.39
C LEU A 155 13.92 14.33 7.74
N GLN A 156 14.78 15.16 8.32
CA GLN A 156 15.36 14.88 9.64
C GLN A 156 14.30 14.93 10.74
N TYR A 157 13.26 15.76 10.62
CA TYR A 157 12.19 15.80 11.61
C TYR A 157 11.30 14.57 11.49
N ILE A 158 10.97 14.15 10.28
CA ILE A 158 10.27 12.90 10.01
C ILE A 158 11.05 11.71 10.58
N GLU A 159 12.37 11.66 10.38
CA GLU A 159 13.24 10.63 10.93
C GLU A 159 13.05 10.47 12.45
N GLU A 160 13.10 11.57 13.21
CA GLU A 160 12.93 11.55 14.66
C GLU A 160 11.51 11.11 15.09
N ILE A 161 10.47 11.54 14.37
CA ILE A 161 9.10 11.09 14.64
C ILE A 161 8.95 9.58 14.36
N LEU A 162 9.53 9.07 13.27
CA LEU A 162 9.51 7.65 12.95
C LEU A 162 10.29 6.81 13.98
N LYS A 163 11.46 7.29 14.45
CA LYS A 163 12.22 6.65 15.55
C LYS A 163 11.39 6.52 16.83
N SER A 164 10.47 7.46 17.08
CA SER A 164 9.52 7.38 18.20
C SER A 164 8.35 6.41 17.98
N GLY A 165 8.33 5.67 16.87
CA GLY A 165 7.28 4.70 16.53
C GLY A 165 5.99 5.33 16.02
N LYS A 166 5.98 6.64 15.76
CA LYS A 166 4.81 7.40 15.28
C LYS A 166 4.77 7.43 13.73
N GLN A 167 3.75 8.08 13.19
CA GLN A 167 3.55 8.27 11.75
C GLN A 167 3.58 9.75 11.38
N VAL A 168 3.94 10.05 10.13
CA VAL A 168 3.91 11.41 9.57
C VAL A 168 3.09 11.43 8.28
N LEU A 169 2.29 12.49 8.10
CA LEU A 169 1.59 12.80 6.86
C LEU A 169 2.29 13.99 6.19
N VAL A 170 2.78 13.79 4.98
CA VAL A 170 3.34 14.85 4.14
C VAL A 170 2.36 15.11 3.00
N LEU A 171 1.90 16.34 2.85
CA LEU A 171 1.03 16.76 1.77
C LEU A 171 1.86 17.54 0.76
N VAL A 172 1.77 17.15 -0.51
CA VAL A 172 2.40 17.83 -1.65
C VAL A 172 1.30 18.30 -2.60
N PRO A 173 1.50 19.41 -3.33
CA PRO A 173 0.53 19.84 -4.33
C PRO A 173 0.41 18.81 -5.45
N GLU A 174 -0.78 18.70 -6.04
CA GLU A 174 -0.96 17.99 -7.31
C GLU A 174 -0.21 18.74 -8.41
N ILE A 175 0.49 17.99 -9.28
CA ILE A 175 1.07 18.52 -10.51
C ILE A 175 0.02 18.27 -11.59
N GLY A 176 -0.52 19.34 -12.17
CA GLY A 176 -1.51 19.27 -13.26
C GLY A 176 -0.93 18.78 -14.57
#